data_AF-A0A015I147-F1
#
_entry.id   AF-A0A015I147-F1
#
_cell.length_a   1.000
_cell.length_b   1.000
_cell.length_c   1.000
_cell.angle_alpha   90.00
_cell.angle_beta   90.00
_cell.angle_gamma   90.00
#
_symmetry.space_group_name_H-M   'P 1'
#
loop_
_entity.id
_entity.type
_entity.pdbx_description
1 polymer ?
#
loop_
_entity_poly.entity_id
_entity_poly.type
_entity_poly.pdbx_seq_one_letter_code
_entity_poly.pdbx_strand_id
1 'polypeptide(L)'
;MAFPPEFVVQFSCVFAMFLIWFFSLVPIRRAQSLHEEGYDNSNPRDQYTKLSDWGKRAVAAANNTFEGLAFFSIAVFTQAFSRFLQPASGKDDNKIRTVVDIICIIYIILRLVKKKFFFLKNIVFVIFLFFQKLI
;
A
#
# COMPACT_ATOMS: atom_id res chain seq x y z
N MET A 1 -28.24 -7.92 -6.95
CA MET A 1 -27.51 -7.27 -8.06
C MET A 1 -26.09 -7.81 -8.07
N ALA A 2 -25.73 -8.60 -9.07
CA ALA A 2 -24.34 -9.00 -9.27
C ALA A 2 -23.56 -7.77 -9.74
N PHE A 3 -22.40 -7.54 -9.16
CA PHE A 3 -21.52 -6.46 -9.59
C PHE A 3 -21.07 -6.73 -11.04
N PRO A 4 -21.14 -5.74 -11.95
CA PRO A 4 -20.75 -5.93 -13.34
C PRO A 4 -19.32 -6.51 -13.43
N PRO A 5 -19.12 -7.65 -14.13
CA PRO A 5 -17.84 -8.34 -14.15
C PRO A 5 -16.72 -7.48 -14.74
N GLU A 6 -17.06 -6.47 -15.56
CA GLU A 6 -16.08 -5.58 -16.18
C GLU A 6 -15.25 -4.75 -15.20
N PHE A 7 -15.71 -4.48 -13.98
CA PHE A 7 -14.96 -3.67 -13.02
C PHE A 7 -14.40 -4.48 -11.84
N VAL A 8 -14.73 -5.78 -11.75
CA VAL A 8 -14.32 -6.64 -10.62
C VAL A 8 -12.81 -6.63 -10.42
N VAL A 9 -12.04 -6.71 -11.51
CA VAL A 9 -10.57 -6.73 -11.46
C VAL A 9 -10.02 -5.42 -10.88
N GLN A 10 -10.53 -4.28 -11.33
CA GLN A 10 -10.06 -2.95 -10.94
C GLN A 10 -10.35 -2.66 -9.47
N PHE A 11 -11.57 -2.96 -9.00
CA PHE A 11 -11.92 -2.79 -7.59
C PHE A 11 -11.18 -3.78 -6.68
N SER A 12 -10.95 -5.01 -7.14
CA SER A 12 -10.09 -5.96 -6.43
C SER A 12 -8.66 -5.43 -6.30
N CYS A 13 -8.15 -4.73 -7.32
CA CYS A 13 -6.84 -4.10 -7.27
C CYS A 13 -6.77 -2.94 -6.25
N VAL A 14 -7.80 -2.10 -6.18
CA VAL A 14 -7.90 -1.03 -5.16
C VAL A 14 -7.95 -1.63 -3.76
N PHE A 15 -8.75 -2.67 -3.57
CA PHE A 15 -8.83 -3.39 -2.30
C PHE A 15 -7.48 -4.03 -1.91
N ALA A 16 -6.78 -4.65 -2.86
CA ALA A 16 -5.44 -5.18 -2.64
C ALA A 16 -4.44 -4.09 -2.23
N MET A 17 -4.50 -2.90 -2.86
CA MET A 17 -3.67 -1.75 -2.48
C MET A 17 -3.97 -1.25 -1.06
N PHE A 18 -5.25 -1.25 -0.65
CA PHE A 18 -5.63 -0.95 0.71
C PHE A 18 -5.05 -1.97 1.70
N LEU A 19 -5.14 -3.27 1.42
CA LEU A 19 -4.52 -4.30 2.25
C LEU A 19 -3.00 -4.11 2.34
N ILE A 20 -2.34 -3.81 1.23
CA ILE A 20 -0.90 -3.52 1.19
C ILE A 20 -0.59 -2.36 2.14
N TRP A 21 -1.35 -1.27 2.12
CA TRP A 21 -1.18 -0.15 3.04
C TRP A 21 -1.44 -0.56 4.50
N PHE A 22 -2.53 -1.28 4.76
CA PHE A 22 -2.91 -1.74 6.09
C PHE A 22 -1.79 -2.57 6.74
N PHE A 23 -1.22 -3.51 6.00
CA PHE A 23 -0.09 -4.32 6.47
C PHE A 23 1.20 -3.51 6.69
N SER A 24 1.40 -2.35 6.03
CA SER A 24 2.54 -1.48 6.38
C SER A 24 2.42 -0.79 7.73
N LEU A 25 1.25 -0.81 8.38
CA LEU A 25 1.09 -0.25 9.72
C LEU A 25 1.59 -1.20 10.82
N VAL A 26 1.72 -2.49 10.53
CA VAL A 26 2.23 -3.50 11.47
C VAL A 26 3.64 -3.16 11.99
N PRO A 27 4.65 -2.87 11.14
CA PRO A 27 5.99 -2.50 11.63
C PRO A 27 5.97 -1.21 12.45
N ILE A 28 5.10 -0.25 12.12
CA ILE A 28 4.96 1.00 12.90
C ILE A 28 4.47 0.69 14.31
N ARG A 29 3.41 -0.11 14.43
CA ARG A 29 2.85 -0.50 15.74
C ARG A 29 3.85 -1.28 16.58
N ARG A 30 4.67 -2.13 15.94
CA ARG A 30 5.76 -2.85 16.63
C ARG A 30 6.86 -1.89 17.09
N ALA A 31 7.14 -0.85 16.31
CA ALA A 31 8.14 0.15 16.66
C ALA A 31 7.67 1.00 17.85
N GLN A 32 6.39 1.38 17.87
CA GLN A 32 5.76 2.07 18.99
C GLN A 32 5.78 1.21 20.26
N SER A 33 5.41 -0.08 20.18
CA SER A 33 5.42 -0.97 21.36
C SER A 33 6.81 -1.19 21.96
N LEU A 34 7.88 -1.05 21.16
CA LEU A 34 9.26 -1.20 21.61
C LEU A 34 9.87 0.11 22.12
N HIS A 35 9.16 1.23 21.97
CA HIS A 35 9.60 2.53 22.45
C HIS A 35 9.33 2.67 23.95
N GLU A 36 10.14 3.46 24.67
CA GLU A 36 10.05 3.58 26.14
C GLU A 36 8.70 4.13 26.62
N GLU A 37 8.10 5.03 25.83
CA GLU A 37 6.78 5.63 26.13
C GLU A 37 5.60 4.70 25.74
N GLY A 38 5.87 3.52 25.17
CA GLY A 38 4.84 2.56 24.74
C GLY A 38 3.94 3.12 23.63
N TYR A 39 2.62 2.98 23.75
CA TYR A 39 1.66 3.59 22.83
C TYR A 39 1.18 4.94 23.38
N ASP A 40 1.63 6.05 22.78
CA ASP A 40 1.14 7.40 23.11
C ASP A 40 -0.08 7.74 22.25
N ASN A 41 -1.26 7.68 22.86
CA ASN A 41 -2.52 8.06 22.22
C ASN A 41 -2.86 9.56 22.38
N SER A 42 -2.11 10.29 23.21
CA SER A 42 -2.33 11.71 23.45
C SER A 42 -1.70 12.55 22.34
N ASN A 43 -0.50 12.20 21.88
CA ASN A 43 0.20 12.92 20.81
C ASN A 43 0.81 11.95 19.77
N PRO A 44 -0.01 11.23 18.99
CA PRO A 44 0.47 10.17 18.09
C PRO A 44 1.39 10.67 16.97
N ARG A 45 1.25 11.95 16.57
CA ARG A 45 2.09 12.56 15.53
C ARG A 45 3.50 12.86 16.02
N ASP A 46 3.62 13.33 17.25
CA ASP A 46 4.91 13.59 17.87
C ASP A 46 5.61 12.26 18.17
N GLN A 47 4.84 11.24 18.55
CA GLN A 47 5.36 9.89 18.75
C GLN A 47 6.12 9.38 17.52
N TYR A 48 5.59 9.59 16.31
CA TYR A 48 6.24 9.18 15.05
C TYR A 48 7.65 9.77 14.85
N THR A 49 7.93 10.94 15.43
CA THR A 49 9.23 11.60 15.34
C THR A 49 10.25 11.07 16.35
N LYS A 50 9.79 10.44 17.42
CA LYS A 50 10.63 9.88 18.50
C LYS A 50 11.08 8.45 18.23
N LEU A 51 10.40 7.73 17.33
CA LEU A 51 10.78 6.34 17.02
C LEU A 51 12.22 6.22 16.52
N SER A 52 12.75 5.02 16.73
CA SER A 52 13.99 4.53 16.12
C SER A 52 14.01 4.76 14.59
N ASP A 53 15.21 4.77 14.02
CA ASP A 53 15.41 4.97 12.57
C ASP A 53 14.61 3.99 11.71
N TRP A 54 14.47 2.75 12.16
CA TRP A 54 13.66 1.75 11.46
C TRP A 54 12.16 2.06 11.54
N GLY A 55 11.68 2.57 12.69
CA GLY A 55 10.30 3.01 12.88
C GLY A 55 9.96 4.23 12.03
N LYS A 56 10.84 5.24 11.99
CA LYS A 56 10.73 6.41 11.10
C LYS A 56 10.66 6.02 9.63
N ARG A 57 11.49 5.06 9.21
CA ARG A 57 11.48 4.47 7.86
C ARG A 57 10.15 3.76 7.55
N ALA A 58 9.62 2.99 8.51
CA ALA A 58 8.33 2.34 8.35
C ALA A 58 7.18 3.35 8.19
N VAL A 59 7.19 4.44 8.96
CA VAL A 59 6.23 5.55 8.84
C VAL A 59 6.32 6.20 7.47
N ALA A 60 7.51 6.54 6.99
CA ALA A 60 7.71 7.12 5.65
C ALA A 60 7.18 6.20 4.53
N ALA A 61 7.42 4.88 4.65
CA ALA A 61 6.94 3.90 3.67
C ALA A 61 5.41 3.74 3.69
N ALA A 62 4.78 3.77 4.87
CA ALA A 62 3.33 3.73 5.00
C ALA A 62 2.69 4.99 4.41
N ASN A 63 3.24 6.18 4.69
CA ASN A 63 2.78 7.44 4.12
C ASN A 63 2.89 7.47 2.59
N ASN A 64 4.03 7.03 2.03
CA ASN A 64 4.19 6.93 0.58
C ASN A 64 3.20 5.92 -0.06
N THR A 65 2.88 4.84 0.66
CA THR A 65 1.89 3.87 0.19
C THR A 65 0.48 4.48 0.23
N PHE A 66 0.17 5.29 1.26
CA PHE A 66 -1.12 5.95 1.42
C PHE A 66 -1.37 7.00 0.34
N GLU A 67 -0.40 7.88 0.07
CA GLU A 67 -0.47 8.86 -1.02
C GLU A 67 -0.69 8.16 -2.37
N GLY A 68 0.07 7.09 -2.61
CA GLY A 68 -0.07 6.28 -3.81
C GLY A 68 -1.43 5.57 -3.92
N LEU A 69 -2.02 5.15 -2.79
CA LEU A 69 -3.35 4.56 -2.74
C LEU A 69 -4.42 5.60 -3.07
N ALA A 70 -4.32 6.82 -2.53
CA ALA A 70 -5.29 7.89 -2.78
C ALA A 70 -5.38 8.25 -4.26
N PHE A 71 -4.24 8.55 -4.91
CA PHE A 71 -4.21 8.86 -6.34
C PHE A 71 -4.67 7.69 -7.21
N PHE A 72 -4.23 6.47 -6.89
CA PHE A 72 -4.63 5.27 -7.62
C PHE A 72 -6.14 5.01 -7.53
N SER A 73 -6.70 5.13 -6.33
CA SER A 73 -8.13 4.91 -6.10
C SER A 73 -8.96 5.93 -6.89
N ILE A 74 -8.63 7.22 -6.81
CA ILE A 74 -9.33 8.29 -7.55
C ILE A 74 -9.30 8.03 -9.06
N ALA A 75 -8.16 7.58 -9.60
CA ALA A 75 -8.04 7.25 -11.03
C ALA A 75 -8.96 6.09 -11.44
N VAL A 76 -8.97 5.00 -10.66
CA VAL A 76 -9.84 3.84 -10.91
C VAL A 76 -11.32 4.22 -10.79
N PHE A 77 -11.69 4.97 -9.76
CA PHE A 77 -13.07 5.43 -9.55
C PHE A 77 -13.53 6.37 -10.66
N THR A 78 -12.70 7.34 -11.06
CA THR A 78 -13.01 8.27 -12.16
C THR A 78 -13.23 7.51 -13.47
N GLN A 79 -12.39 6.52 -13.76
CA GLN A 79 -12.54 5.68 -14.95
C GLN A 79 -13.81 4.83 -14.90
N ALA A 80 -14.08 4.18 -13.77
CA ALA A 80 -15.30 3.40 -13.58
C ALA A 80 -16.55 4.28 -13.70
N PHE A 81 -16.53 5.48 -13.13
CA PHE A 81 -17.63 6.45 -13.21
C PHE A 81 -17.86 6.95 -14.64
N SER A 82 -16.80 7.27 -15.37
CA SER A 82 -16.88 7.66 -16.78
C SER A 82 -17.55 6.58 -17.64
N ARG A 83 -17.17 5.30 -17.41
CA ARG A 83 -17.76 4.14 -18.11
C ARG A 83 -19.19 3.83 -17.69
N PHE A 84 -19.54 4.13 -16.44
CA PHE A 84 -20.92 4.03 -15.98
C PHE A 84 -21.84 5.04 -16.69
N LEU A 85 -21.35 6.26 -16.92
CA LEU A 85 -22.11 7.30 -17.65
C LEU A 85 -22.17 7.06 -19.17
N GLN A 86 -21.14 6.45 -19.75
CA GLN A 86 -21.07 6.12 -21.18
C GLN A 86 -20.76 4.63 -21.37
N PRO A 87 -21.79 3.75 -21.34
CA PRO A 87 -21.62 2.33 -21.58
C PRO A 87 -21.34 2.09 -23.06
N ALA A 88 -20.06 2.00 -23.41
CA ALA A 88 -19.62 1.71 -24.76
C ALA A 88 -19.45 0.18 -24.92
N SER A 89 -20.11 -0.40 -25.94
CA SER A 89 -20.19 -1.85 -26.20
C SER A 89 -19.58 -2.20 -27.55
N GLY A 90 -18.35 -1.73 -27.80
CA GLY A 90 -17.59 -1.99 -29.01
C GLY A 90 -16.33 -2.86 -28.78
N LYS A 91 -15.75 -3.37 -29.88
CA LYS A 91 -14.47 -4.10 -29.86
C LYS A 91 -13.32 -3.26 -29.30
N ASP A 92 -13.36 -1.94 -29.51
CA ASP A 92 -12.33 -1.01 -29.01
C ASP A 92 -12.49 -0.72 -27.50
N ASP A 93 -13.70 -0.79 -26.95
CA ASP A 93 -13.92 -0.62 -25.50
C ASP A 93 -13.33 -1.78 -24.69
N ASN A 94 -13.44 -3.00 -25.24
CA ASN A 94 -12.82 -4.19 -24.68
C ASN A 94 -11.29 -4.07 -24.62
N LYS A 95 -10.66 -3.47 -25.65
CA LYS A 95 -9.21 -3.20 -25.62
C LYS A 95 -8.86 -2.21 -24.51
N ILE A 96 -9.61 -1.11 -24.39
CA ILE A 96 -9.33 -0.10 -23.36
C ILE A 96 -9.47 -0.71 -21.96
N ARG A 97 -10.49 -1.54 -21.72
CA ARG A 97 -10.66 -2.25 -20.44
C ARG A 97 -9.44 -3.10 -20.11
N THR A 98 -9.02 -3.96 -21.04
CA THR A 98 -7.84 -4.83 -20.86
C THR A 98 -6.57 -4.04 -20.56
N VAL A 99 -6.36 -2.89 -21.23
CA VAL A 99 -5.21 -2.01 -20.96
C VAL A 99 -5.26 -1.46 -19.54
N VAL A 100 -6.41 -0.99 -19.07
CA VAL A 100 -6.57 -0.47 -17.70
C VAL A 100 -6.32 -1.57 -16.67
N ASP A 101 -6.82 -2.78 -16.89
CA ASP A 101 -6.62 -3.92 -16.00
C ASP A 101 -5.14 -4.29 -15.89
N ILE A 102 -4.43 -4.34 -17.02
CA ILE A 102 -2.98 -4.58 -17.06
C ILE A 102 -2.22 -3.52 -16.27
N ILE A 103 -2.56 -2.23 -16.45
CA ILE A 103 -1.91 -1.12 -15.71
C ILE A 103 -2.14 -1.27 -14.20
N CYS A 104 -3.36 -1.63 -13.77
CA CYS A 104 -3.68 -1.85 -12.35
C CYS A 104 -2.84 -2.98 -11.75
N ILE A 105 -2.73 -4.11 -12.46
CA ILE A 105 -1.92 -5.26 -12.03
C ILE A 105 -0.44 -4.89 -11.97
N ILE A 106 0.09 -4.22 -13.00
CA ILE A 106 1.48 -3.74 -13.02
C ILE A 106 1.75 -2.82 -11.84
N TYR A 107 0.83 -1.89 -11.52
CA TYR A 107 1.00 -0.98 -10.38
C TYR A 107 1.11 -1.74 -9.06
N ILE A 108 0.28 -2.76 -8.83
CA ILE A 108 0.36 -3.63 -7.64
C ILE A 108 1.70 -4.37 -7.60
N ILE A 109 2.12 -4.97 -8.70
CA ILE A 109 3.39 -5.70 -8.78
C ILE A 109 4.56 -4.77 -8.45
N LEU A 110 4.60 -3.57 -9.05
CA LEU A 110 5.63 -2.57 -8.77
C LEU A 110 5.64 -2.17 -7.29
N ARG A 111 4.48 -2.03 -6.66
CA ARG A 111 4.37 -1.71 -5.23
C ARG A 111 4.84 -2.85 -4.34
N LEU A 112 4.53 -4.10 -4.68
CA LEU A 112 5.02 -5.28 -3.97
C LEU A 112 6.55 -5.41 -4.09
N VAL A 113 7.12 -5.18 -5.28
CA VAL A 113 8.57 -5.19 -5.50
C VAL A 113 9.28 -4.08 -4.71
N LYS A 114 8.75 -2.85 -4.73
CA LYS A 114 9.33 -1.73 -3.95
C LYS A 114 9.30 -2.03 -2.45
N LYS A 115 8.21 -2.61 -1.94
CA LYS A 115 8.11 -3.01 -0.52
C LYS A 115 9.09 -4.13 -0.18
N LYS A 116 9.21 -5.16 -1.03
CA LYS A 116 10.21 -6.22 -0.87
C LYS A 116 11.63 -5.65 -0.89
N PHE A 117 11.96 -4.70 -1.76
CA PHE A 117 13.29 -4.09 -1.80
C PHE A 117 13.60 -3.23 -0.56
N PHE A 118 12.61 -2.49 -0.06
CA PHE A 118 12.71 -1.73 1.19
C PHE A 118 12.89 -2.65 2.42
N PHE A 119 12.19 -3.79 2.43
CA PHE A 119 12.25 -4.79 3.49
C PHE A 119 13.49 -5.70 3.37
N LEU A 120 13.94 -6.04 2.15
CA LEU A 120 15.15 -6.86 1.88
C LEU A 120 16.42 -6.13 2.29
N LYS A 121 16.50 -4.80 2.12
CA LYS A 121 17.63 -4.01 2.66
C LYS A 121 17.69 -4.02 4.20
N ASN A 122 16.63 -4.43 4.90
CA ASN A 122 16.57 -4.42 6.36
C ASN A 122 16.45 -5.81 7.00
N ILE A 123 16.07 -6.87 6.29
CA ILE A 123 16.04 -8.24 6.86
C ILE A 123 17.44 -8.74 7.23
N VAL A 124 18.46 -8.39 6.43
CA VAL A 124 19.87 -8.66 6.77
C VAL A 124 20.25 -7.92 8.05
N PHE A 125 19.74 -6.71 8.28
CA PHE A 125 20.02 -5.90 9.46
C PHE A 125 19.24 -6.35 10.71
N VAL A 126 18.02 -6.86 10.55
CA VAL A 126 17.22 -7.43 11.66
C VAL A 126 17.80 -8.77 12.11
N ILE A 127 18.34 -9.59 11.20
CA ILE A 127 19.10 -10.79 11.55
C ILE A 127 20.44 -10.39 12.20
N PHE A 128 21.13 -9.37 11.68
CA PHE A 128 22.39 -8.87 12.26
C PHE A 128 22.22 -8.28 13.67
N LEU A 129 21.13 -7.54 13.93
CA LEU A 129 20.80 -7.01 15.26
C LEU A 129 20.31 -8.10 16.25
N PHE A 130 19.74 -9.21 15.75
CA PHE A 130 19.41 -10.35 16.60
C PHE A 130 20.68 -11.12 17.03
N PHE A 131 21.72 -11.16 16.18
CA PHE A 131 23.03 -11.72 16.52
C PHE A 131 23.88 -10.81 17.41
N GLN A 132 23.77 -9.49 17.29
CA GLN A 132 24.56 -8.54 18.10
C GLN A 132 24.05 -8.36 19.55
N LYS A 133 22.94 -9.01 19.91
CA LYS A 133 22.39 -9.04 21.28
C LYS A 133 22.61 -10.39 21.98
N LEU A 134 23.36 -11.29 21.35
CA LEU A 134 23.70 -12.64 21.83
C LEU A 134 25.22 -12.86 22.03
N ILE A 135 26.02 -11.79 21.91
CA ILE A 135 27.45 -11.69 22.28
C ILE A 135 27.56 -10.45 23.17
#